data_AF-A0A445ET70-F1
#
_entry.id   AF-A0A445ET70-F1
#
_cell.length_a   1.000
_cell.length_b   1.000
_cell.length_c   1.000
_cell.angle_alpha   90.00
_cell.angle_beta   90.00
_cell.angle_gamma   90.00
#
_symmetry.space_group_name_H-M   'P 1'
#
loop_
_entity.id
_entity.type
_entity.pdbx_description
1 polymer ?
#
loop_
_entity_poly.entity_id
_entity_poly.type
_entity_poly.pdbx_seq_one_letter_code
_entity_poly.pdbx_strand_id
1 'polypeptide(L)'
;MCHKEPSAIVHFETMPAYQGDDLVSDIQVSHRVFWSYYPCIRAFRHCKSVVKVDGTHLYGKYKGCLLVTVSQDGNNNIVPIAFAIAEGETFNAWHFFLSNLRQHVVTRDGVGLISDQHESINAAVACSNGYSRMVPEYEVRYQRLREWGETYTNWLNRILREQYALAFDSGYRWGHMTTNLVECINSVLKSARNLPITTLVKAISYRLNELFTRKRAEAEAWINAGHIFSELMTSKLHANQLASGNIQVNCSDRQNEVFEVREMPSGLEYAIDLRWHRRHVDLYILFSSVNCNRSFRSRSHVSFMPLPL
;
A
#
# COMPACT_ATOMS: atom_id res chain seq x y z
N MET A 1 -28.59 24.74 -3.82
CA MET A 1 -27.47 24.73 -4.79
C MET A 1 -26.70 23.44 -4.57
N CYS A 2 -26.69 22.54 -5.55
CA CYS A 2 -25.83 21.36 -5.50
C CYS A 2 -24.42 21.83 -5.81
N HIS A 3 -23.53 21.90 -4.82
CA HIS A 3 -22.12 22.14 -5.08
C HIS A 3 -21.64 21.02 -5.99
N LYS A 4 -21.40 21.32 -7.28
CA LYS A 4 -20.67 20.40 -8.17
C LYS A 4 -19.30 20.24 -7.54
N GLU A 5 -19.04 19.07 -6.96
CA GLU A 5 -17.69 18.72 -6.54
C GLU A 5 -16.77 18.82 -7.78
N PRO A 6 -15.61 19.48 -7.66
CA PRO A 6 -14.68 19.60 -8.77
C PRO A 6 -14.25 18.21 -9.24
N SER A 7 -14.19 18.01 -10.56
CA SER A 7 -13.84 16.71 -11.17
C SER A 7 -12.42 16.25 -10.84
N ALA A 8 -11.54 17.18 -10.49
CA ALA A 8 -10.19 16.95 -10.00
C ALA A 8 -9.74 18.11 -9.10
N ILE A 9 -8.81 17.82 -8.19
CA ILE A 9 -7.99 18.83 -7.52
C ILE A 9 -6.75 19.05 -8.37
N VAL A 10 -6.39 20.31 -8.63
CA VAL A 10 -5.22 20.69 -9.43
C VAL A 10 -4.51 21.85 -8.75
N HIS A 11 -3.19 21.74 -8.61
CA HIS A 11 -2.34 22.81 -8.08
C HIS A 11 -1.21 23.10 -9.05
N PHE A 12 -1.01 24.38 -9.36
CA PHE A 12 0.06 24.85 -10.23
C PHE A 12 1.08 25.64 -9.42
N GLU A 13 2.34 25.42 -9.72
CA GLU A 13 3.45 26.30 -9.38
C GLU A 13 3.99 26.84 -10.71
N THR A 14 4.05 28.16 -10.83
CA THR A 14 4.51 28.85 -12.03
C THR A 14 5.81 29.60 -11.75
N MET A 15 6.58 29.83 -12.80
CA MET A 15 7.76 30.69 -12.76
C MET A 15 7.65 31.80 -13.81
N PRO A 16 8.31 32.95 -13.58
CA PRO A 16 8.38 34.00 -14.59
C PRO A 16 9.10 33.51 -15.85
N ALA A 17 8.65 33.96 -17.02
CA ALA A 17 9.33 33.67 -18.28
C ALA A 17 10.42 34.71 -18.58
N TYR A 18 11.55 34.27 -19.12
CA TYR A 18 12.66 35.15 -19.50
C TYR A 18 13.02 34.94 -20.97
N GLN A 19 13.35 36.02 -21.66
CA GLN A 19 13.93 36.00 -23.01
C GLN A 19 15.32 36.65 -22.95
N GLY A 20 16.36 35.83 -22.79
CA GLY A 20 17.66 36.33 -22.34
C GLY A 20 17.59 36.67 -20.85
N ASP A 21 18.05 37.86 -20.47
CA ASP A 21 17.96 38.37 -19.09
C ASP A 21 16.66 39.17 -18.85
N ASP A 22 15.88 39.45 -19.90
CA ASP A 22 14.66 40.25 -19.79
C ASP A 22 13.46 39.40 -19.37
N LEU A 23 12.78 39.87 -18.32
CA LEU A 23 11.53 39.29 -17.83
C LEU A 23 10.39 39.59 -18.82
N VAL A 24 9.67 38.56 -19.25
CA VAL A 24 8.46 38.70 -20.07
C VAL A 24 7.25 38.82 -19.16
N SER A 25 6.76 40.04 -18.97
CA SER A 25 5.76 40.40 -17.94
C SER A 25 4.43 39.63 -18.01
N ASP A 26 4.04 39.18 -19.20
CA ASP A 26 2.72 38.57 -19.42
C ASP A 26 2.75 37.05 -19.65
N ILE A 27 3.93 36.43 -19.52
CA ILE A 27 4.09 34.98 -19.72
C ILE A 27 4.57 34.33 -18.43
N GLN A 28 3.79 33.36 -17.95
CA GLN A 28 4.22 32.46 -16.89
C GLN A 28 4.46 31.05 -17.44
N VAL A 29 5.56 30.46 -17.02
CA VAL A 29 5.92 29.09 -17.35
C VAL A 29 5.37 28.18 -16.27
N SER A 30 4.58 27.18 -16.66
CA SER A 30 4.20 26.09 -15.75
C SER A 30 5.46 25.37 -15.28
N HIS A 31 5.78 25.49 -13.99
CA HIS A 31 6.97 24.89 -13.39
C HIS A 31 6.65 23.52 -12.83
N ARG A 32 5.60 23.43 -11.99
CA ARG A 32 5.07 22.16 -11.47
C ARG A 32 3.56 22.15 -11.53
N VAL A 33 3.00 20.96 -11.71
CA VAL A 33 1.56 20.74 -11.61
C VAL A 33 1.29 19.46 -10.86
N PHE A 34 0.45 19.52 -9.84
CA PHE A 34 -0.11 18.37 -9.13
C PHE A 34 -1.57 18.21 -9.52
N TRP A 35 -2.03 16.96 -9.67
CA TRP A 35 -3.46 16.70 -9.76
C TRP A 35 -3.86 15.33 -9.20
N SER A 36 -5.11 15.26 -8.73
CA SER A 36 -5.79 14.02 -8.40
C SER A 36 -7.25 14.11 -8.82
N TYR A 37 -7.74 13.09 -9.51
CA TYR A 37 -9.13 13.03 -9.94
C TYR A 37 -10.03 12.64 -8.76
N TYR A 38 -11.24 13.17 -8.72
CA TYR A 38 -12.17 12.91 -7.63
C TYR A 38 -12.47 11.40 -7.40
N PRO A 39 -12.63 10.56 -8.45
CA PRO A 39 -12.71 9.11 -8.27
C PRO A 39 -11.50 8.49 -7.56
N CYS A 40 -10.28 8.97 -7.83
CA CYS A 40 -9.06 8.52 -7.17
C CYS A 40 -9.06 8.88 -5.67
N ILE A 41 -9.43 10.13 -5.35
CA ILE A 41 -9.52 10.61 -3.96
C ILE A 41 -10.54 9.77 -3.16
N ARG A 42 -11.70 9.52 -3.75
CA ARG A 42 -12.73 8.68 -3.14
C ARG A 42 -12.30 7.23 -3.01
N ALA A 43 -11.70 6.66 -4.03
CA ALA A 43 -11.22 5.28 -4.00
C ALA A 43 -10.17 5.07 -2.91
N PHE A 44 -9.28 6.03 -2.67
CA PHE A 44 -8.24 5.91 -1.64
C PHE A 44 -8.83 5.69 -0.24
N ARG A 45 -9.99 6.27 0.08
CA ARG A 45 -10.66 6.08 1.38
C ARG A 45 -10.95 4.60 1.68
N HIS A 46 -11.12 3.79 0.64
CA HIS A 46 -11.39 2.36 0.70
C HIS A 46 -10.17 1.48 0.35
N CYS A 47 -9.03 2.10 0.03
CA CYS A 47 -7.77 1.40 -0.17
C CYS A 47 -7.09 1.11 1.17
N LYS A 48 -6.13 0.18 1.14
CA LYS A 48 -5.19 -0.08 2.23
C LYS A 48 -4.51 1.22 2.66
N SER A 49 -4.18 1.35 3.94
CA SER A 49 -3.51 2.53 4.51
C SER A 49 -2.01 2.57 4.15
N VAL A 50 -1.69 2.43 2.87
CA VAL A 50 -0.35 2.50 2.32
C VAL A 50 -0.40 3.11 0.93
N VAL A 51 0.53 4.01 0.64
CA VAL A 51 0.74 4.59 -0.69
C VAL A 51 2.17 4.31 -1.14
N LYS A 52 2.33 4.11 -2.45
CA LYS A 52 3.63 3.92 -3.08
C LYS A 52 3.87 5.05 -4.05
N VAL A 53 5.04 5.65 -4.00
CA VAL A 53 5.43 6.78 -4.86
C VAL A 53 6.63 6.40 -5.70
N ASP A 54 6.65 6.87 -6.94
CA ASP A 54 7.81 6.75 -7.82
C ASP A 54 7.81 7.91 -8.82
N GLY A 55 9.01 8.27 -9.26
CA GLY A 55 9.28 9.26 -10.28
C GLY A 55 9.76 8.60 -11.56
N THR A 56 9.39 9.17 -12.70
CA THR A 56 9.92 8.68 -13.97
C THR A 56 10.13 9.80 -14.96
N HIS A 57 11.24 9.72 -15.71
CA HIS A 57 11.58 10.77 -16.68
C HIS A 57 10.56 10.87 -17.80
N LEU A 58 10.19 12.11 -18.13
CA LEU A 58 9.52 12.45 -19.38
C LEU A 58 10.52 12.45 -20.53
N TYR A 59 10.02 12.26 -21.74
CA TYR A 59 10.84 12.17 -22.94
C TYR A 59 10.48 13.27 -23.94
N GLY A 60 11.29 13.37 -25.00
CA GLY A 60 11.08 14.35 -26.08
C GLY A 60 11.43 15.77 -25.65
N LYS A 61 10.54 16.73 -25.95
CA LYS A 61 10.75 18.17 -25.72
C LYS A 61 10.69 18.55 -24.23
N TYR A 62 9.97 17.77 -23.42
CA TYR A 62 9.77 18.06 -22.00
C TYR A 62 10.77 17.23 -21.17
N LYS A 63 11.68 17.89 -20.46
CA LYS A 63 12.82 17.27 -19.75
C LYS A 63 12.58 17.00 -18.26
N GLY A 64 11.33 17.14 -17.79
CA GLY A 64 10.95 16.93 -16.41
C GLY A 64 10.71 15.47 -16.03
N CYS A 65 10.09 15.25 -14.87
CA CYS A 65 9.63 13.94 -14.42
C CYS A 65 8.11 13.92 -14.21
N LEU A 66 7.53 12.74 -14.37
CA LEU A 66 6.19 12.40 -13.92
C LEU A 66 6.31 11.67 -12.59
N LEU A 67 5.77 12.27 -11.53
CA LEU A 67 5.62 11.63 -10.22
C LEU A 67 4.24 10.98 -10.16
N VAL A 68 4.19 9.75 -9.67
CA VAL A 68 2.95 8.97 -9.56
C VAL A 68 2.84 8.40 -8.16
N THR A 69 1.63 8.41 -7.60
CA THR A 69 1.33 7.59 -6.42
C THR A 69 0.18 6.64 -6.65
N VAL A 70 0.33 5.43 -6.11
CA VAL A 70 -0.65 4.35 -6.20
C VAL A 70 -0.92 3.76 -4.83
N SER A 71 -2.08 3.15 -4.67
CA SER A 71 -2.43 2.31 -3.53
C SER A 71 -3.02 0.98 -4.00
N GLN A 72 -3.50 0.16 -3.08
CA GLN A 72 -4.23 -1.06 -3.38
C GLN A 72 -5.60 -1.07 -2.71
N ASP A 73 -6.60 -1.54 -3.44
CA ASP A 73 -7.91 -1.83 -2.87
C ASP A 73 -7.89 -3.13 -2.03
N GLY A 74 -9.04 -3.47 -1.43
CA GLY A 74 -9.22 -4.70 -0.65
C GLY A 74 -9.08 -6.01 -1.45
N ASN A 75 -9.01 -5.93 -2.79
CA ASN A 75 -8.80 -7.05 -3.70
C ASN A 75 -7.38 -7.06 -4.29
N ASN A 76 -6.45 -6.30 -3.73
CA ASN A 76 -5.08 -6.13 -4.23
C ASN A 76 -4.98 -5.52 -5.65
N ASN A 77 -6.06 -4.93 -6.19
CA ASN A 77 -5.97 -4.19 -7.44
C ASN A 77 -5.16 -2.92 -7.22
N ILE A 78 -4.29 -2.57 -8.17
CA ILE A 78 -3.56 -1.31 -8.16
C ILE A 78 -4.53 -0.17 -8.47
N VAL A 79 -4.55 0.84 -7.62
CA VAL A 79 -5.38 2.04 -7.78
C VAL A 79 -4.46 3.25 -7.89
N PRO A 80 -4.33 3.90 -9.06
CA PRO A 80 -3.61 5.16 -9.16
C PRO A 80 -4.37 6.27 -8.41
N ILE A 81 -3.64 7.07 -7.64
CA ILE A 81 -4.20 8.01 -6.67
C ILE A 81 -3.96 9.46 -7.06
N ALA A 82 -2.73 9.83 -7.39
CA ALA A 82 -2.35 11.20 -7.71
C ALA A 82 -1.12 11.24 -8.60
N PHE A 83 -0.91 12.38 -9.24
CA PHE A 83 0.12 12.60 -10.23
C PHE A 83 0.72 14.00 -10.06
N ALA A 84 1.97 14.17 -10.45
CA ALA A 84 2.54 15.49 -10.68
C ALA A 84 3.53 15.49 -11.83
N ILE A 85 3.68 16.65 -12.48
CA ILE A 85 4.79 16.94 -13.39
C ILE A 85 5.67 17.97 -12.70
N ALA A 86 6.96 17.70 -12.68
CA ALA A 86 7.96 18.58 -12.10
C ALA A 86 9.21 18.67 -12.99
N GLU A 87 10.07 19.63 -12.69
CA GLU A 87 11.33 19.88 -13.40
C GLU A 87 12.34 18.73 -13.28
N GLY A 88 12.19 17.88 -12.26
CA GLY A 88 13.03 16.71 -11.98
C GLY A 88 12.72 16.14 -10.61
N GLU A 89 13.47 15.11 -10.20
CA GLU A 89 13.33 14.47 -8.88
C GLU A 89 14.14 15.21 -7.82
N THR A 90 13.82 16.49 -7.63
CA THR A 90 14.48 17.35 -6.65
C THR A 90 13.76 17.31 -5.30
N PHE A 91 14.43 17.75 -4.24
CA PHE A 91 13.79 17.93 -2.93
C PHE A 91 12.53 18.81 -3.01
N ASN A 92 12.60 19.92 -3.76
CA ASN A 92 11.48 20.85 -3.91
C ASN A 92 10.31 20.22 -4.67
N ALA A 93 10.58 19.46 -5.73
CA ALA A 93 9.56 18.73 -6.47
C ALA A 93 8.85 17.67 -5.62
N TRP A 94 9.61 16.88 -4.84
CA TRP A 94 9.07 15.90 -3.92
C TRP A 94 8.30 16.53 -2.77
N HIS A 95 8.80 17.63 -2.21
CA HIS A 95 8.09 18.41 -1.19
C HIS A 95 6.76 18.94 -1.72
N PHE A 96 6.75 19.53 -2.92
CA PHE A 96 5.53 19.98 -3.61
C PHE A 96 4.54 18.82 -3.78
N PHE A 97 4.99 17.67 -4.30
CA PHE A 97 4.14 16.52 -4.53
C PHE A 97 3.54 15.94 -3.23
N LEU A 98 4.39 15.67 -2.22
CA LEU A 98 3.97 15.04 -0.98
C LEU A 98 3.11 15.96 -0.11
N SER A 99 3.37 17.28 -0.12
CA SER A 99 2.54 18.26 0.60
C SER A 99 1.12 18.29 0.04
N ASN A 100 0.99 18.40 -1.30
CA ASN A 100 -0.31 18.36 -1.96
C ASN A 100 -1.01 17.00 -1.76
N LEU A 101 -0.26 15.89 -1.80
CA LEU A 101 -0.80 14.56 -1.55
C LEU A 101 -1.38 14.42 -0.14
N ARG A 102 -0.65 14.88 0.89
CA ARG A 102 -1.09 14.85 2.30
C ARG A 102 -2.29 15.75 2.55
N GLN A 103 -2.32 16.91 1.91
CA GLN A 103 -3.38 17.91 2.09
C GLN A 103 -4.70 17.47 1.45
N HIS A 104 -4.64 16.88 0.24
CA HIS A 104 -5.83 16.71 -0.59
C HIS A 104 -6.32 15.27 -0.72
N VAL A 105 -5.47 14.28 -0.48
CA VAL A 105 -5.81 12.87 -0.74
C VAL A 105 -5.58 11.99 0.49
N VAL A 106 -4.41 12.06 1.10
CA VAL A 106 -4.03 11.26 2.27
C VAL A 106 -4.35 12.04 3.55
N THR A 107 -5.63 12.25 3.80
CA THR A 107 -6.06 13.11 4.93
C THR A 107 -6.09 12.39 6.28
N ARG A 108 -6.05 11.05 6.29
CA ARG A 108 -6.00 10.21 7.50
C ARG A 108 -4.56 9.94 7.93
N ASP A 109 -4.34 9.92 9.24
CA ASP A 109 -3.05 9.54 9.81
C ASP A 109 -2.82 8.02 9.76
N GLY A 110 -1.58 7.60 10.00
CA GLY A 110 -1.20 6.18 10.00
C GLY A 110 -1.15 5.53 8.61
N VAL A 111 -1.00 6.34 7.55
CA VAL A 111 -0.78 5.83 6.19
C VAL A 111 0.71 5.64 5.94
N GLY A 112 1.12 4.42 5.60
CA GLY A 112 2.50 4.12 5.22
C GLY A 112 2.85 4.73 3.86
N LEU A 113 4.05 5.28 3.72
CA LEU A 113 4.62 5.75 2.45
C LEU A 113 5.79 4.83 2.06
N ILE A 114 5.76 4.29 0.85
CA ILE A 114 6.84 3.49 0.28
C ILE A 114 7.35 4.20 -0.98
N SER A 115 8.61 4.60 -0.99
CA SER A 115 9.31 5.11 -2.17
C SER A 115 10.41 4.13 -2.54
N ASP A 116 10.93 4.26 -3.77
CA ASP A 116 12.14 3.55 -4.11
C ASP A 116 13.31 4.11 -3.31
N GLN A 117 14.12 3.21 -2.79
CA GLN A 117 15.50 3.49 -2.45
C GLN A 117 16.34 2.56 -3.31
N HIS A 118 17.34 3.15 -3.97
CA HIS A 118 18.43 2.57 -4.75
C HIS A 118 18.42 1.03 -4.88
N GLU A 119 18.52 0.49 -6.10
CA GLU A 119 18.46 -0.95 -6.42
C GLU A 119 19.37 -1.84 -5.53
N SER A 120 20.50 -1.30 -5.07
CA SER A 120 21.41 -1.93 -4.11
C SER A 120 20.82 -2.14 -2.70
N ILE A 121 19.93 -1.26 -2.24
CA ILE A 121 19.18 -1.40 -0.98
C ILE A 121 18.06 -2.43 -1.14
N ASN A 122 17.36 -2.44 -2.27
CA ASN A 122 16.36 -3.47 -2.57
C ASN A 122 17.00 -4.88 -2.62
N ALA A 123 18.16 -5.00 -3.27
CA ALA A 123 18.94 -6.24 -3.28
C ALA A 123 19.44 -6.60 -1.88
N ALA A 124 19.93 -5.63 -1.11
CA ALA A 124 20.35 -5.85 0.27
C ALA A 124 19.19 -6.24 1.19
N VAL A 125 17.99 -5.67 1.05
CA VAL A 125 16.79 -5.99 1.86
C VAL A 125 16.18 -7.34 1.45
N ALA A 126 16.24 -7.69 0.17
CA ALA A 126 15.88 -9.00 -0.32
C ALA A 126 16.86 -10.08 0.19
N CYS A 127 18.17 -9.80 0.17
CA CYS A 127 19.18 -10.66 0.78
C CYS A 127 19.10 -10.68 2.31
N SER A 128 18.76 -9.55 2.94
CA SER A 128 18.65 -9.40 4.40
C SER A 128 17.29 -9.84 4.95
N ASN A 129 16.42 -10.39 4.10
CA ASN A 129 15.12 -10.96 4.44
C ASN A 129 14.15 -10.00 5.17
N GLY A 130 14.02 -8.76 4.70
CA GLY A 130 13.00 -7.81 5.19
C GLY A 130 11.55 -8.29 5.10
N TYR A 131 11.30 -9.41 4.40
CA TYR A 131 9.98 -10.06 4.25
C TYR A 131 9.54 -10.92 5.44
N SER A 132 10.42 -11.24 6.40
CA SER A 132 10.03 -11.98 7.59
C SER A 132 8.87 -11.28 8.30
N ARG A 133 7.76 -11.99 8.49
CA ARG A 133 6.56 -11.42 9.13
C ARG A 133 6.58 -11.57 10.64
N MET A 134 7.48 -12.40 11.17
CA MET A 134 7.60 -12.69 12.59
C MET A 134 9.01 -12.36 13.10
N VAL A 135 9.10 -11.85 14.33
CA VAL A 135 10.38 -11.52 14.97
C VAL A 135 11.31 -12.73 15.08
N PRO A 136 10.87 -13.94 15.48
CA PRO A 136 11.77 -15.09 15.54
C PRO A 136 12.34 -15.49 14.18
N GLU A 137 11.51 -15.43 13.12
CA GLU A 137 11.94 -15.71 11.74
C GLU A 137 12.96 -14.67 11.26
N TYR A 138 12.77 -13.40 11.63
CA TYR A 138 13.73 -12.34 11.39
C TYR A 138 15.05 -12.61 12.12
N GLU A 139 15.03 -12.90 13.42
CA GLU A 139 16.25 -13.08 14.22
C GLU A 139 17.10 -14.25 13.74
N VAL A 140 16.50 -15.40 13.43
CA VAL A 140 17.23 -16.57 12.87
C VAL A 140 17.95 -16.20 11.57
N ARG A 141 17.32 -15.39 10.72
CA ARG A 141 17.90 -14.96 9.45
C ARG A 141 18.94 -13.86 9.63
N TYR A 142 18.68 -12.95 10.57
CA TYR A 142 19.62 -11.89 10.95
C TYR A 142 20.93 -12.46 11.47
N GLN A 143 20.89 -13.57 12.24
CA GLN A 143 22.10 -14.27 12.67
C GLN A 143 22.94 -14.78 11.50
N ARG A 144 22.32 -15.36 10.46
CA ARG A 144 23.03 -15.81 9.24
C ARG A 144 23.69 -14.66 8.48
N LEU A 145 23.10 -13.46 8.50
CA LEU A 145 23.67 -12.28 7.85
C LEU A 145 24.90 -11.74 8.57
N ARG A 146 25.03 -11.97 9.88
CA ARG A 146 26.25 -11.61 10.63
C ARG A 146 27.48 -12.37 10.12
N GLU A 147 27.26 -13.56 9.55
CA GLU A 147 28.32 -14.38 8.93
C GLU A 147 28.91 -13.73 7.67
N TRP A 148 28.23 -12.75 7.07
CA TRP A 148 28.70 -12.04 5.87
C TRP A 148 29.71 -10.93 6.19
N GLY A 149 29.96 -10.68 7.47
CA GLY A 149 30.99 -9.76 7.94
C GLY A 149 30.47 -8.58 8.75
N GLU A 150 31.38 -8.02 9.54
CA GLU A 150 31.08 -6.96 10.52
C GLU A 150 30.73 -5.63 9.83
N THR A 151 31.35 -5.33 8.68
CA THR A 151 31.07 -4.13 7.88
C THR A 151 29.63 -4.06 7.37
N TYR A 152 29.11 -5.18 6.85
CA TYR A 152 27.72 -5.28 6.38
C TYR A 152 26.73 -5.18 7.54
N THR A 153 27.01 -5.88 8.63
CA THR A 153 26.18 -5.87 9.85
C THR A 153 26.10 -4.47 10.46
N ASN A 154 27.22 -3.74 10.52
CA ASN A 154 27.28 -2.38 11.03
C ASN A 154 26.55 -1.38 10.14
N TRP A 155 26.57 -1.58 8.82
CA TRP A 155 25.77 -0.78 7.89
C TRP A 155 24.27 -1.00 8.12
N LEU A 156 23.83 -2.27 8.19
CA LEU A 156 22.42 -2.62 8.37
C LEU A 156 21.87 -2.10 9.71
N ASN A 157 22.67 -2.16 10.78
CA ASN A 157 22.30 -1.66 12.12
C ASN A 157 22.10 -0.15 12.21
N ARG A 158 22.55 0.62 11.21
CA ARG A 158 22.30 2.07 11.15
C ARG A 158 20.90 2.39 10.62
N ILE A 159 20.23 1.43 10.00
CA ILE A 159 18.87 1.56 9.49
C ILE A 159 17.92 1.05 10.58
N LEU A 160 16.88 1.82 10.90
CA LEU A 160 15.87 1.37 11.85
C LEU A 160 15.13 0.15 11.30
N ARG A 161 14.96 -0.90 12.10
CA ARG A 161 14.34 -2.17 11.66
C ARG A 161 12.91 -1.97 11.15
N GLU A 162 12.21 -1.00 11.72
CA GLU A 162 10.88 -0.56 11.35
C GLU A 162 10.83 0.03 9.92
N GLN A 163 11.97 0.39 9.32
CA GLN A 163 12.08 0.93 7.96
C GLN A 163 12.29 -0.16 6.90
N TYR A 164 12.83 -1.33 7.25
CA TYR A 164 13.16 -2.38 6.26
C TYR A 164 12.68 -3.80 6.60
N ALA A 165 12.13 -4.07 7.79
CA ALA A 165 11.63 -5.40 8.16
C ALA A 165 10.14 -5.40 8.52
N LEU A 166 9.35 -6.26 7.85
CA LEU A 166 7.91 -6.42 8.12
C LEU A 166 7.63 -6.88 9.55
N ALA A 167 8.50 -7.69 10.16
CA ALA A 167 8.36 -8.12 11.54
C ALA A 167 8.30 -6.97 12.56
N PHE A 168 8.80 -5.78 12.19
CA PHE A 168 8.85 -4.60 13.07
C PHE A 168 8.02 -3.43 12.51
N ASP A 169 7.38 -3.58 11.35
CA ASP A 169 6.62 -2.50 10.71
C ASP A 169 5.23 -2.28 11.34
N SER A 170 4.86 -3.05 12.37
CA SER A 170 3.55 -3.01 13.04
C SER A 170 2.34 -3.14 12.09
N GLY A 171 2.53 -3.74 10.90
CA GLY A 171 1.51 -3.88 9.86
C GLY A 171 1.32 -2.67 8.96
N TYR A 172 2.08 -1.58 9.14
CA TYR A 172 1.89 -0.32 8.40
C TYR A 172 2.12 -0.45 6.90
N ARG A 173 2.97 -1.38 6.44
CA ARG A 173 3.24 -1.55 5.01
C ARG A 173 2.33 -2.56 4.34
N TRP A 174 1.41 -3.20 5.07
CA TRP A 174 0.48 -4.19 4.52
C TRP A 174 1.18 -5.34 3.76
N GLY A 175 2.39 -5.70 4.19
CA GLY A 175 3.23 -6.73 3.54
C GLY A 175 3.95 -6.25 2.27
N HIS A 176 3.89 -4.96 1.94
CA HIS A 176 4.65 -4.39 0.84
C HIS A 176 6.05 -3.95 1.26
N MET A 177 7.02 -4.29 0.42
CA MET A 177 8.44 -3.95 0.64
C MET A 177 9.03 -3.11 -0.48
N THR A 178 8.40 -3.12 -1.66
CA THR A 178 8.92 -2.51 -2.88
C THR A 178 7.88 -1.65 -3.58
N THR A 179 8.34 -0.85 -4.53
CA THR A 179 7.56 0.03 -5.41
C THR A 179 7.01 -0.65 -6.67
N ASN A 180 7.20 -1.97 -6.87
CA ASN A 180 6.81 -2.66 -8.11
C ASN A 180 5.39 -2.32 -8.65
N LEU A 181 4.45 -1.97 -7.76
CA LEU A 181 3.11 -1.55 -8.17
C LEU A 181 3.08 -0.20 -8.90
N VAL A 182 3.87 0.78 -8.46
CA VAL A 182 3.96 2.08 -9.13
C VAL A 182 4.84 1.99 -10.37
N GLU A 183 5.89 1.14 -10.37
CA GLU A 183 6.67 0.82 -11.57
C GLU A 183 5.77 0.24 -12.69
N CYS A 184 4.80 -0.61 -12.34
CA CYS A 184 3.81 -1.13 -13.28
C CYS A 184 3.02 -0.01 -13.96
N ILE A 185 2.59 1.00 -13.21
CA ILE A 185 1.90 2.18 -13.78
C ILE A 185 2.86 3.00 -14.66
N ASN A 186 4.11 3.17 -14.25
CA ASN A 186 5.13 3.84 -15.05
C ASN A 186 5.41 3.12 -16.38
N SER A 187 5.29 1.79 -16.40
CA SER A 187 5.34 0.98 -17.62
C SER A 187 4.12 1.20 -18.51
N VAL A 188 2.91 1.22 -17.96
CA VAL A 188 1.66 1.52 -18.70
C VAL A 188 1.70 2.90 -19.34
N LEU A 189 2.37 3.86 -18.70
CA LEU A 189 2.50 5.24 -19.19
C LEU A 189 3.72 5.44 -20.10
N LYS A 190 4.57 4.43 -20.32
CA LYS A 190 5.84 4.55 -21.06
C LYS A 190 5.70 5.19 -22.44
N SER A 191 4.70 4.78 -23.23
CA SER A 191 4.47 5.37 -24.56
C SER A 191 3.95 6.80 -24.51
N ALA A 192 3.16 7.15 -23.48
CA ALA A 192 2.58 8.48 -23.32
C ALA A 192 3.62 9.53 -22.88
N ARG A 193 4.75 9.12 -22.31
CA ARG A 193 5.81 10.02 -21.84
C ARG A 193 6.59 10.75 -22.95
N ASN A 194 6.48 10.29 -24.19
CA ASN A 194 7.01 10.99 -25.38
C ASN A 194 6.06 12.06 -25.94
N LEU A 195 4.83 12.15 -25.42
CA LEU A 195 3.79 13.03 -25.96
C LEU A 195 3.81 14.40 -25.28
N PRO A 196 3.14 15.42 -25.87
CA PRO A 196 2.90 16.67 -25.17
C PRO A 196 2.25 16.46 -23.81
N ILE A 197 2.60 17.30 -22.82
CA ILE A 197 2.08 17.21 -21.45
C ILE A 197 0.54 17.13 -21.43
N THR A 198 -0.13 17.94 -22.25
CA THR A 198 -1.59 17.92 -22.36
C THR A 198 -2.14 16.58 -22.87
N THR A 199 -1.44 15.94 -23.80
CA THR A 199 -1.77 14.60 -24.31
C THR A 199 -1.50 13.52 -23.26
N LEU A 200 -0.40 13.62 -22.50
CA LEU A 200 -0.11 12.73 -21.38
C LEU A 200 -1.22 12.80 -20.31
N VAL A 201 -1.62 14.00 -19.89
CA VAL A 201 -2.71 14.20 -18.91
C VAL A 201 -4.02 13.64 -19.45
N LYS A 202 -4.36 13.87 -20.73
CA LYS A 202 -5.53 13.27 -21.37
C LYS A 202 -5.47 11.74 -21.38
N ALA A 203 -4.31 11.16 -21.71
CA ALA A 203 -4.12 9.71 -21.72
C ALA A 203 -4.33 9.10 -20.32
N ILE A 204 -3.79 9.73 -19.28
CA ILE A 204 -4.02 9.34 -17.88
C ILE A 204 -5.53 9.41 -17.56
N SER A 205 -6.19 10.51 -17.92
CA SER A 205 -7.63 10.69 -17.71
C SER A 205 -8.46 9.58 -18.37
N TYR A 206 -8.19 9.24 -19.63
CA TYR A 206 -8.93 8.19 -20.34
C TYR A 206 -8.73 6.82 -19.71
N ARG A 207 -7.49 6.46 -19.35
CA ARG A 207 -7.18 5.19 -18.69
C ARG A 207 -7.85 5.06 -17.32
N LEU A 208 -7.87 6.15 -16.55
CA LEU A 208 -8.56 6.16 -15.26
C LEU A 208 -10.07 6.02 -15.43
N ASN A 209 -10.65 6.70 -16.41
CA ASN A 209 -12.09 6.58 -16.68
C ASN A 209 -12.46 5.14 -17.06
N GLU A 210 -11.69 4.51 -17.94
CA GLU A 210 -11.86 3.10 -18.30
C GLU A 210 -11.73 2.18 -17.08
N LEU A 211 -10.69 2.37 -16.26
CA LEU A 211 -10.47 1.60 -15.04
C LEU A 211 -11.66 1.71 -14.08
N PHE A 212 -12.10 2.93 -13.74
CA PHE A 212 -13.18 3.13 -12.78
C PHE A 212 -14.53 2.69 -13.32
N THR A 213 -14.79 2.83 -14.63
CA THR A 213 -16.01 2.34 -15.26
C THR A 213 -16.10 0.82 -15.16
N ARG A 214 -15.00 0.12 -15.49
CA ARG A 214 -14.93 -1.34 -15.36
C ARG A 214 -15.05 -1.79 -13.91
N LYS A 215 -14.31 -1.16 -12.99
CA LYS A 215 -14.36 -1.51 -11.55
C LYS A 215 -15.72 -1.26 -10.93
N ARG A 216 -16.43 -0.23 -11.37
CA ARG A 216 -17.82 0.01 -10.97
C ARG A 216 -18.74 -1.13 -11.40
N ALA A 217 -18.66 -1.56 -12.67
CA ALA A 217 -19.47 -2.67 -13.16
C ALA A 217 -19.17 -4.00 -12.43
N GLU A 218 -17.88 -4.29 -12.18
CA GLU A 218 -17.47 -5.44 -11.36
C GLU A 218 -18.08 -5.39 -9.95
N ALA A 219 -18.02 -4.22 -9.29
CA ALA A 219 -18.56 -4.05 -7.94
C ALA A 219 -20.11 -4.15 -7.92
N GLU A 220 -20.80 -3.55 -8.90
CA GLU A 220 -22.26 -3.64 -9.02
C GLU A 220 -22.72 -5.09 -9.23
N ALA A 221 -22.04 -5.84 -10.10
CA ALA A 221 -22.32 -7.27 -10.30
C ALA A 221 -22.13 -8.07 -9.01
N TRP A 222 -21.06 -7.79 -8.26
CA TRP A 222 -20.75 -8.46 -7.00
C TRP A 222 -21.80 -8.19 -5.91
N ILE A 223 -22.25 -6.94 -5.80
CA ILE A 223 -23.32 -6.53 -4.89
C ILE A 223 -24.65 -7.19 -5.29
N ASN A 224 -24.97 -7.21 -6.59
CA ASN A 224 -26.20 -7.83 -7.09
C ASN A 224 -26.24 -9.35 -6.88
N ALA A 225 -25.08 -10.00 -6.85
CA ALA A 225 -24.94 -11.41 -6.48
C ALA A 225 -25.08 -11.67 -4.96
N GLY A 226 -25.26 -10.63 -4.14
CA GLY A 226 -25.47 -10.72 -2.70
C GLY A 226 -24.17 -10.89 -1.89
N HIS A 227 -23.00 -10.66 -2.49
CA HIS A 227 -21.74 -10.78 -1.77
C HIS A 227 -21.50 -9.56 -0.86
N ILE A 228 -21.14 -9.84 0.40
CA ILE A 228 -20.87 -8.81 1.42
C ILE A 228 -19.39 -8.40 1.42
N PHE A 229 -18.49 -9.36 1.15
CA PHE A 229 -17.05 -9.15 1.16
C PHE A 229 -16.47 -9.25 -0.24
N SER A 230 -15.32 -8.62 -0.43
CA SER A 230 -14.57 -8.73 -1.68
C SER A 230 -14.17 -10.18 -1.96
N GLU A 231 -13.96 -10.54 -3.23
CA GLU A 231 -13.58 -11.90 -3.63
C GLU A 231 -12.33 -12.41 -2.89
N LEU A 232 -11.30 -11.58 -2.75
CA LEU A 232 -10.07 -11.95 -2.03
C LEU A 232 -10.36 -12.24 -0.56
N MET A 233 -11.17 -11.39 0.08
CA MET A 233 -11.57 -11.56 1.48
C MET A 233 -12.41 -12.82 1.64
N THR A 234 -13.35 -13.07 0.74
CA THR A 234 -14.20 -14.28 0.75
C THR A 234 -13.37 -15.54 0.58
N SER A 235 -12.42 -15.54 -0.36
CA SER A 235 -11.48 -16.64 -0.57
C SER A 235 -10.59 -16.88 0.65
N LYS A 236 -10.07 -15.81 1.26
CA LYS A 236 -9.27 -15.90 2.49
C LYS A 236 -10.09 -16.42 3.67
N LEU A 237 -11.31 -15.94 3.84
CA LEU A 237 -12.24 -16.43 4.84
C LEU A 237 -12.49 -17.93 4.67
N HIS A 238 -12.78 -18.37 3.45
CA HIS A 238 -13.01 -19.78 3.16
C HIS A 238 -11.75 -20.62 3.37
N ALA A 239 -10.58 -20.17 2.93
CA ALA A 239 -9.30 -20.86 3.17
C ALA A 239 -8.98 -20.95 4.66
N ASN A 240 -9.21 -19.88 5.40
CA ASN A 240 -9.03 -19.83 6.85
C ASN A 240 -10.02 -20.76 7.57
N GLN A 241 -11.28 -20.82 7.14
CA GLN A 241 -12.29 -21.75 7.65
C GLN A 241 -11.91 -23.21 7.40
N LEU A 242 -11.40 -23.53 6.20
CA LEU A 242 -10.88 -24.85 5.89
C LEU A 242 -9.66 -25.18 6.75
N ALA A 243 -8.75 -24.22 6.97
CA ALA A 243 -7.57 -24.39 7.81
C ALA A 243 -7.91 -24.51 9.31
N SER A 244 -9.00 -23.89 9.77
CA SER A 244 -9.38 -23.84 11.19
C SER A 244 -10.18 -25.05 11.67
N GLY A 245 -10.28 -26.13 10.89
CA GLY A 245 -11.16 -27.29 11.16
C GLY A 245 -10.91 -28.06 12.47
N ASN A 246 -9.90 -27.67 13.25
CA ASN A 246 -9.49 -28.24 14.53
C ASN A 246 -9.44 -27.20 15.66
N ILE A 247 -9.83 -25.95 15.41
CA ILE A 247 -9.68 -24.85 16.36
C ILE A 247 -11.07 -24.42 16.81
N GLN A 248 -11.36 -24.58 18.10
CA GLN A 248 -12.54 -24.03 18.74
C GLN A 248 -12.21 -22.66 19.31
N VAL A 249 -12.96 -21.64 18.95
CA VAL A 249 -12.76 -20.28 19.47
C VAL A 249 -13.99 -19.87 20.27
N ASN A 250 -13.79 -19.52 21.54
CA ASN A 250 -14.81 -18.97 22.43
C ASN A 250 -14.46 -17.50 22.74
N CYS A 251 -15.45 -16.61 22.70
CA CYS A 251 -15.26 -15.23 23.13
C CYS A 251 -15.34 -15.16 24.66
N SER A 252 -14.21 -14.91 25.33
CA SER A 252 -14.14 -14.81 26.80
C SER A 252 -14.44 -13.38 27.27
N ASP A 253 -13.93 -12.37 26.57
CA ASP A 253 -14.25 -10.96 26.82
C ASP A 253 -14.43 -10.18 25.51
N ARG A 254 -15.69 -9.88 25.20
CA ARG A 254 -16.07 -9.15 23.99
C ARG A 254 -15.67 -7.68 24.01
N GLN A 255 -15.63 -7.03 25.18
CA GLN A 255 -15.20 -5.64 25.28
C GLN A 255 -13.69 -5.53 25.07
N ASN A 256 -12.93 -6.51 25.57
CA ASN A 256 -11.48 -6.54 25.45
C ASN A 256 -10.92 -7.29 24.23
N GLU A 257 -11.80 -7.81 23.36
CA GLU A 257 -11.45 -8.60 22.18
C GLU A 257 -10.55 -9.81 22.52
N VAL A 258 -10.79 -10.44 23.68
CA VAL A 258 -10.08 -11.64 24.13
C VAL A 258 -10.88 -12.88 23.77
N PHE A 259 -10.19 -13.86 23.19
CA PHE A 259 -10.76 -15.11 22.72
C PHE A 259 -9.96 -16.28 23.26
N GLU A 260 -10.66 -17.26 23.83
CA GLU A 260 -10.09 -18.55 24.15
C GLU A 260 -10.10 -19.43 22.91
N VAL A 261 -8.95 -20.01 22.62
CA VAL A 261 -8.70 -20.81 21.43
C VAL A 261 -8.25 -22.17 21.89
N ARG A 262 -9.08 -23.17 21.67
CA ARG A 262 -8.79 -24.55 21.99
C ARG A 262 -8.45 -25.31 20.71
N GLU A 263 -7.27 -25.90 20.68
CA GLU A 263 -6.85 -26.80 19.62
C GLU A 263 -7.34 -28.22 19.92
N MET A 264 -8.02 -28.84 18.96
CA MET A 264 -8.52 -30.21 19.02
C MET A 264 -7.71 -31.10 18.06
N PRO A 265 -7.24 -32.29 18.47
CA PRO A 265 -7.62 -33.04 19.68
C PRO A 265 -6.66 -32.86 20.88
N SER A 266 -5.63 -32.02 20.76
CA SER A 266 -4.61 -31.83 21.79
C SER A 266 -5.18 -31.26 23.10
N GLY A 267 -6.30 -30.55 23.03
CA GLY A 267 -6.93 -29.88 24.16
C GLY A 267 -6.15 -28.66 24.65
N LEU A 268 -5.12 -28.22 23.92
CA LEU A 268 -4.36 -27.03 24.29
C LEU A 268 -5.24 -25.78 24.16
N GLU A 269 -5.30 -25.01 25.23
CA GLU A 269 -6.05 -23.76 25.31
C GLU A 269 -5.09 -22.57 25.34
N TYR A 270 -5.43 -21.56 24.56
CA TYR A 270 -4.70 -20.30 24.48
C TYR A 270 -5.69 -19.15 24.63
N ALA A 271 -5.33 -18.14 25.41
CA ALA A 271 -6.03 -16.86 25.39
C ALA A 271 -5.37 -15.95 24.35
N ILE A 272 -6.10 -15.54 23.33
CA ILE A 272 -5.67 -14.59 22.30
C ILE A 272 -6.37 -13.26 22.54
N ASP A 273 -5.58 -12.24 22.88
CA ASP A 273 -6.02 -10.85 22.85
C ASP A 273 -5.82 -10.28 21.44
N LEU A 274 -6.93 -10.00 20.74
CA LEU A 274 -6.89 -9.45 19.39
C LEU A 274 -6.45 -7.99 19.35
N ARG A 275 -6.47 -7.24 20.45
CA ARG A 275 -5.94 -5.87 20.46
C ARG A 275 -4.42 -5.85 20.22
N TRP A 276 -3.73 -6.92 20.64
CA TRP A 276 -2.32 -7.15 20.29
C TRP A 276 -2.14 -7.67 18.86
N HIS A 277 -3.15 -8.37 18.31
CA HIS A 277 -3.11 -9.04 17.00
C HIS A 277 -3.88 -8.35 15.87
N ARG A 278 -4.50 -7.18 16.09
CA ARG A 278 -5.04 -6.27 15.03
C ARG A 278 -4.02 -5.94 13.94
N ARG A 279 -2.76 -6.25 14.21
CA ARG A 279 -1.55 -6.05 13.39
C ARG A 279 -1.29 -7.20 12.39
N HIS A 280 -2.06 -8.29 12.44
CA HIS A 280 -2.07 -9.38 11.46
C HIS A 280 -3.47 -9.52 10.84
N VAL A 281 -3.60 -9.07 9.59
CA VAL A 281 -4.87 -9.06 8.83
C VAL A 281 -5.54 -10.44 8.80
N ASP A 282 -4.75 -11.52 8.69
CA ASP A 282 -5.29 -12.88 8.58
C ASP A 282 -5.87 -13.41 9.90
N LEU A 283 -5.36 -12.99 11.07
CA LEU A 283 -5.93 -13.34 12.39
C LEU A 283 -7.24 -12.60 12.62
N TYR A 284 -7.31 -11.29 12.37
CA TYR A 284 -8.53 -10.52 12.61
C TYR A 284 -9.73 -11.04 11.79
N ILE A 285 -9.47 -11.45 10.53
CA ILE A 285 -10.47 -12.06 9.63
C ILE A 285 -10.97 -13.42 10.15
N LEU A 286 -10.07 -14.25 10.68
CA LEU A 286 -10.41 -15.55 11.25
C LEU A 286 -11.34 -15.37 12.47
N PHE A 287 -10.99 -14.51 13.41
CA PHE A 287 -11.78 -14.32 14.64
C PHE A 287 -13.08 -13.54 14.46
N SER A 288 -13.13 -12.58 13.52
CA SER A 288 -14.37 -11.84 13.23
C SER A 288 -15.42 -12.67 12.49
N SER A 289 -15.02 -13.78 11.87
CA SER A 289 -15.90 -14.72 11.15
C SER A 289 -16.40 -15.91 11.99
N VAL A 290 -15.84 -16.15 13.18
CA VAL A 290 -16.31 -17.22 14.10
C VAL A 290 -17.62 -16.86 14.81
N ASN A 291 -18.14 -15.64 14.63
CA ASN A 291 -19.51 -15.28 15.03
C ASN A 291 -20.56 -15.77 14.02
N CYS A 292 -20.58 -17.07 13.72
CA CYS A 292 -21.80 -17.73 13.26
C CYS A 292 -21.72 -19.24 13.55
N ASN A 293 -22.38 -19.66 14.63
CA ASN A 293 -22.79 -21.03 14.94
C ASN A 293 -22.57 -22.05 13.82
N ARG A 294 -21.53 -22.89 13.93
CA ARG A 294 -21.57 -24.33 13.59
C ARG A 294 -20.22 -24.99 13.88
N SER A 295 -20.28 -26.01 14.72
CA SER A 295 -19.22 -27.01 14.93
C SER A 295 -18.81 -27.60 13.58
N PHE A 296 -17.53 -27.58 13.23
CA PHE A 296 -17.02 -28.34 12.09
C PHE A 296 -15.80 -29.16 12.46
N ARG A 297 -15.91 -30.47 12.17
CA ARG A 297 -14.87 -31.49 12.22
C ARG A 297 -14.11 -31.46 10.89
N SER A 298 -12.78 -31.43 10.94
CA SER A 298 -11.87 -32.47 10.40
C SER A 298 -10.56 -31.90 9.83
N ARG A 299 -9.44 -32.38 10.40
CA ARG A 299 -8.08 -32.61 9.84
C ARG A 299 -7.54 -31.49 8.92
N SER A 300 -6.57 -30.66 9.33
CA SER A 300 -5.13 -31.04 9.45
C SER A 300 -4.27 -29.90 10.04
N HIS A 301 -3.34 -30.26 10.94
CA HIS A 301 -2.05 -29.67 11.40
C HIS A 301 -1.61 -28.24 11.03
N VAL A 302 -1.44 -27.38 12.06
CA VAL A 302 -0.54 -26.22 12.09
C VAL A 302 0.18 -26.20 13.46
N SER A 303 1.52 -26.20 13.48
CA SER A 303 2.33 -26.24 14.70
C SER A 303 2.55 -24.85 15.31
N PHE A 304 2.31 -24.69 16.61
CA PHE A 304 2.75 -23.53 17.41
C PHE A 304 3.67 -23.97 18.55
N MET A 305 4.74 -23.20 18.80
CA MET A 305 5.71 -23.45 19.87
C MET A 305 5.12 -23.09 21.25
N PRO A 306 5.36 -23.90 22.30
CA PRO A 306 4.90 -23.60 23.65
C PRO A 306 5.76 -22.52 24.32
N LEU A 307 5.12 -21.64 25.09
CA LEU A 307 5.79 -20.74 26.02
C LEU A 307 6.16 -21.52 27.31
N PRO A 308 7.34 -21.28 27.91
CA PRO A 308 7.73 -21.93 29.16
C PRO A 308 6.94 -21.36 30.35
N LEU A 309 6.64 -22.26 31.31
CA LEU A 309 6.01 -21.99 32.60
C LEU A 309 6.77 -20.97 33.45
#